data_AF-N9LAT0-F1
#
_entry.id   AF-N9LAT0-F1
#
_cell.length_a   1.000
_cell.length_b   1.000
_cell.length_c   1.000
_cell.angle_alpha   90.00
_cell.angle_beta   90.00
_cell.angle_gamma   90.00
#
_symmetry.space_group_name_H-M   'P 1'
#
loop_
_entity.id
_entity.type
_entity.pdbx_description
1 polymer ?
#
loop_
_entity_poly.entity_id
_entity_poly.type
_entity_poly.pdbx_seq_one_letter_code
_entity_poly.pdbx_strand_id
1 'polypeptide(L)'
;MQKRPYPPENILGLEPEFDGYEFEPAPEVKKWIWDTFIQPDGELYNEDHDHISAFEGSFFEVLWASGGFIKGERLVLGQCEKVMFRAGGWQKARQELQMRRWFGHVPEYLITLDAQHCADCTDMEFCALVEHELYHIGVKRDEDGNMLMSR
;
A
#
# COMPACT_ATOMS: atom_id res chain seq x y z
N MET A 1 21.12 1.50 5.48
CA MET A 1 19.70 1.83 5.67
C MET A 1 19.34 3.22 5.21
N GLN A 2 18.70 3.30 4.04
CA GLN A 2 17.83 4.43 3.67
C GLN A 2 16.85 4.66 4.83
N LYS A 3 16.70 5.91 5.28
CA LYS A 3 15.81 6.22 6.42
C LYS A 3 14.37 5.97 5.99
N ARG A 4 13.63 5.15 6.77
CA ARG A 4 12.23 4.88 6.46
C ARG A 4 11.37 6.16 6.54
N PRO A 5 10.30 6.25 5.74
CA PRO A 5 9.33 7.32 5.82
C PRO A 5 8.44 7.19 7.06
N TYR A 6 7.89 8.32 7.48
CA TYR A 6 6.98 8.43 8.62
C TYR A 6 5.68 9.07 8.16
N PRO A 7 4.55 8.73 8.80
CA PRO A 7 3.26 9.36 8.52
C PRO A 7 3.30 10.85 8.86
N PRO A 8 2.47 11.65 8.19
CA PRO A 8 2.39 13.08 8.43
C PRO A 8 1.65 13.40 9.74
N GLU A 9 2.07 14.45 10.44
CA GLU A 9 1.58 14.75 11.80
C GLU A 9 0.08 15.06 11.88
N ASN A 10 -0.53 15.53 10.78
CA ASN A 10 -1.95 15.92 10.73
C ASN A 10 -2.93 14.74 10.83
N ILE A 11 -2.49 13.51 10.57
CA ILE A 11 -3.33 12.32 10.73
C ILE A 11 -3.01 11.52 12.00
N LEU A 12 -1.95 11.92 12.73
CA LEU A 12 -1.58 11.31 14.01
C LEU A 12 -2.45 11.84 15.15
N GLY A 13 -2.66 11.01 16.18
CA GLY A 13 -3.55 11.31 17.30
C GLY A 13 -5.06 11.34 17.01
N LEU A 14 -5.49 11.16 15.76
CA LEU A 14 -6.91 10.97 15.42
C LEU A 14 -7.38 9.58 15.88
N GLU A 15 -8.59 9.52 16.42
CA GLU A 15 -9.23 8.27 16.83
C GLU A 15 -10.36 7.94 15.85
N PRO A 16 -10.21 6.93 14.96
CA PRO A 16 -11.20 6.67 13.91
C PRO A 16 -12.63 6.42 14.40
N GLU A 17 -12.81 5.98 15.64
CA GLU A 17 -14.13 5.79 16.27
C GLU A 17 -14.87 7.12 16.51
N PHE A 18 -14.14 8.19 16.81
CA PHE A 18 -14.70 9.51 17.13
C PHE A 18 -14.58 10.50 15.98
N ASP A 19 -13.42 10.53 15.31
CA ASP A 19 -13.08 11.50 14.26
C ASP A 19 -13.45 11.00 12.86
N GLY A 20 -13.65 9.68 12.71
CA GLY A 20 -13.70 9.02 11.41
C GLY A 20 -12.30 8.73 10.86
N TYR A 21 -12.25 7.93 9.79
CA TYR A 21 -10.98 7.65 9.12
C TYR A 21 -10.57 8.80 8.22
N GLU A 22 -9.32 9.24 8.39
CA GLU A 22 -8.62 10.10 7.45
C GLU A 22 -7.58 9.28 6.70
N PHE A 23 -7.40 9.59 5.42
CA PHE A 23 -6.46 8.91 4.54
C PHE A 23 -5.62 9.92 3.76
N GLU A 24 -4.32 9.68 3.68
CA GLU A 24 -3.39 10.57 2.99
C GLU A 24 -2.49 9.77 2.04
N PRO A 25 -2.31 10.22 0.77
CA PRO A 25 -1.33 9.64 -0.15
C PRO A 25 0.07 9.63 0.46
N ALA A 26 0.75 8.49 0.32
CA ALA A 26 2.08 8.27 0.86
C ALA A 26 3.11 8.02 -0.26
N PRO A 27 3.33 8.99 -1.18
CA PRO A 27 4.28 8.83 -2.30
C PRO A 27 5.72 8.58 -1.82
N GLU A 28 6.08 9.08 -0.63
CA GLU A 28 7.36 8.83 0.02
C GLU A 28 7.53 7.36 0.43
N VAL A 29 6.46 6.70 0.90
CA VAL A 29 6.47 5.26 1.21
C VAL A 29 6.61 4.45 -0.04
N LYS A 30 5.86 4.80 -1.09
CA LYS A 30 5.96 4.15 -2.39
C LYS A 30 7.38 4.24 -2.96
N LYS A 31 7.99 5.43 -2.92
CA LYS A 31 9.36 5.62 -3.38
C LYS A 31 10.33 4.77 -2.56
N TRP A 32 10.20 4.78 -1.24
CA TRP A 32 11.04 3.99 -0.36
C TRP A 32 10.89 2.48 -0.59
N ILE A 33 9.68 1.99 -0.81
CA ILE A 33 9.41 0.60 -1.21
C ILE A 33 10.20 0.25 -2.47
N TRP A 34 10.10 1.08 -3.50
CA TRP A 34 10.77 0.85 -4.77
C TRP A 34 12.28 0.76 -4.55
N ASP A 35 12.87 1.76 -3.90
CA ASP A 35 14.32 1.83 -3.67
C ASP A 35 14.84 0.75 -2.70
N THR A 36 13.99 0.17 -1.84
CA THR A 36 14.41 -0.75 -0.78
C THR A 36 14.19 -2.22 -1.14
N PHE A 37 13.03 -2.57 -1.68
CA PHE A 37 12.61 -3.96 -1.90
C PHE A 37 12.57 -4.37 -3.38
N ILE A 38 12.37 -3.42 -4.31
CA ILE A 38 12.09 -3.73 -5.72
C ILE A 38 13.32 -3.49 -6.62
N GLN A 39 14.09 -2.41 -6.42
CA GLN A 39 15.31 -2.19 -7.23
C GLN A 39 16.37 -3.24 -6.87
N PRO A 40 17.07 -3.83 -7.87
CA PRO A 40 18.13 -4.81 -7.61
C PRO A 40 19.31 -4.32 -6.76
N ASP A 41 19.53 -2.99 -6.69
CA ASP A 41 20.54 -2.36 -5.82
C ASP A 41 19.97 -1.93 -4.46
N GLY A 42 18.70 -2.22 -4.19
CA GLY A 42 18.03 -2.00 -2.92
C GLY A 42 18.59 -2.88 -1.81
N GLU A 43 18.67 -2.32 -0.60
CA GLU A 43 19.29 -2.98 0.56
C GLU A 43 18.55 -4.24 1.02
N LEU A 44 17.23 -4.27 0.82
CA LEU A 44 16.36 -5.41 1.12
C LEU A 44 15.71 -5.93 -0.18
N TYR A 45 16.42 -5.82 -1.30
CA TYR A 45 15.95 -6.31 -2.58
C TYR A 45 15.47 -7.76 -2.46
N ASN A 46 14.26 -8.01 -2.94
CA ASN A 46 13.63 -9.32 -2.91
C ASN A 46 13.16 -9.68 -4.32
N GLU A 47 13.77 -10.71 -4.91
CA GLU A 47 13.46 -11.20 -6.26
C GLU A 47 12.01 -11.66 -6.42
N ASP A 48 11.33 -12.03 -5.32
CA ASP A 48 9.90 -12.34 -5.33
C ASP A 48 9.03 -11.15 -5.77
N HIS A 49 9.55 -9.92 -5.74
CA HIS A 49 8.87 -8.70 -6.15
C HIS A 49 9.24 -8.23 -7.57
N ASP A 50 10.08 -8.98 -8.30
CA ASP A 50 10.49 -8.62 -9.66
C ASP A 50 9.30 -8.47 -10.62
N HIS A 51 8.20 -9.20 -10.41
CA HIS A 51 6.99 -9.00 -11.21
C HIS A 51 6.44 -7.59 -11.12
N ILE A 52 6.59 -6.92 -9.97
CA ILE A 52 6.11 -5.56 -9.76
C ILE A 52 6.94 -4.58 -10.60
N SER A 53 8.25 -4.81 -10.72
CA SER A 53 9.19 -3.96 -11.46
C SER A 53 8.84 -3.81 -12.94
N ALA A 54 8.17 -4.82 -13.52
CA ALA A 54 7.74 -4.84 -14.91
C ALA A 54 6.60 -3.87 -15.20
N PHE A 55 5.80 -3.52 -14.18
CA PHE A 55 4.70 -2.59 -14.33
C PHE A 55 5.18 -1.20 -13.98
N GLU A 56 5.02 -0.26 -14.92
CA GLU A 56 5.35 1.15 -14.73
C GLU A 56 4.86 1.66 -13.36
N GLY A 57 5.53 2.68 -12.83
CA GLY A 57 5.37 3.15 -11.45
C GLY A 57 3.96 3.57 -11.01
N SER A 58 2.90 3.38 -11.80
CA SER A 58 1.48 3.53 -11.42
C SER A 58 0.79 2.23 -10.95
N PHE A 59 1.46 1.08 -10.97
CA PHE A 59 0.84 -0.22 -10.69
C PHE A 59 0.19 -0.33 -9.31
N PHE A 60 0.88 0.15 -8.29
CA PHE A 60 0.34 0.28 -6.94
C PHE A 60 0.54 1.70 -6.41
N GLU A 61 -0.31 2.11 -5.47
CA GLU A 61 -0.16 3.34 -4.70
C GLU A 61 -0.23 3.01 -3.20
N VAL A 62 0.23 3.95 -2.37
CA VAL A 62 0.25 3.79 -0.92
C VAL A 62 -0.52 4.91 -0.24
N LEU A 63 -1.28 4.57 0.79
CA LEU A 63 -1.93 5.49 1.71
C LEU A 63 -1.42 5.27 3.13
N TRP A 64 -1.39 6.36 3.88
CA TRP A 64 -1.54 6.33 5.33
C TRP A 64 -3.03 6.36 5.69
N ALA A 65 -3.40 5.61 6.72
CA ALA A 65 -4.69 5.72 7.40
C ALA A 65 -4.48 6.21 8.83
N SER A 66 -5.38 7.05 9.34
CA SER A 66 -5.29 7.60 10.70
C SER A 66 -5.35 6.55 11.83
N GLY A 67 -5.71 5.31 11.50
CA GLY A 67 -5.59 4.16 12.39
C GLY A 67 -5.82 2.84 11.64
N GLY A 68 -5.51 1.72 12.28
CA GLY A 68 -5.88 0.38 11.84
C GLY A 68 -7.36 0.08 12.10
N PHE A 69 -7.85 -1.04 11.58
CA PHE A 69 -9.24 -1.46 11.75
C PHE A 69 -9.37 -2.91 12.25
N ILE A 70 -10.52 -3.24 12.83
CA ILE A 70 -10.81 -4.60 13.31
C ILE A 70 -11.50 -5.41 12.22
N LYS A 71 -10.96 -6.59 11.91
CA LYS A 71 -11.57 -7.58 11.02
C LYS A 71 -11.75 -8.90 11.77
N GLY A 72 -12.97 -9.15 12.24
CA GLY A 72 -13.24 -10.25 13.16
C GLY A 72 -12.60 -9.95 14.52
N GLU A 73 -11.70 -10.81 14.99
CA GLU A 73 -10.97 -10.63 16.26
C GLU A 73 -9.54 -10.11 16.06
N ARG A 74 -9.18 -9.72 14.83
CA ARG A 74 -7.81 -9.30 14.48
C ARG A 74 -7.77 -7.80 14.18
N LEU A 75 -6.78 -7.13 14.74
CA LEU A 75 -6.37 -5.78 14.34
C LEU A 75 -5.57 -5.87 13.04
N VAL A 76 -5.96 -5.05 12.07
CA VAL A 76 -5.32 -4.91 10.76
C VAL A 76 -4.55 -3.60 10.74
N LEU A 77 -3.22 -3.70 10.65
CA LEU A 77 -2.28 -2.57 10.66
C LEU A 77 -1.82 -2.17 9.25
N GLY A 78 -2.03 -3.06 8.29
CA GLY A 78 -1.74 -2.86 6.88
C GLY A 78 -2.77 -3.62 6.04
N GLN A 79 -3.04 -3.12 4.85
CA GLN A 79 -3.84 -3.83 3.87
C GLN A 79 -3.41 -3.48 2.45
N CYS A 80 -3.03 -4.51 1.69
CA CYS A 80 -2.95 -4.45 0.25
C CYS A 80 -4.20 -5.05 -0.41
N GLU A 81 -4.78 -4.33 -1.36
CA GLU A 81 -5.93 -4.80 -2.13
C GLU A 81 -5.83 -4.45 -3.61
N LYS A 82 -6.38 -5.33 -4.46
CA LYS A 82 -6.65 -4.99 -5.86
C LYS A 82 -7.85 -4.05 -5.90
N VAL A 83 -7.67 -2.85 -6.48
CA VAL A 83 -8.72 -1.84 -6.53
C VAL A 83 -9.89 -2.32 -7.38
N MET A 84 -11.02 -2.58 -6.73
CA MET A 84 -12.25 -3.02 -7.39
C MET A 84 -13.47 -2.30 -6.81
N PHE A 85 -14.13 -1.48 -7.63
CA PHE A 85 -15.35 -0.79 -7.22
C PHE A 85 -16.58 -1.67 -7.44
N ARG A 86 -17.07 -2.30 -6.36
CA ARG A 86 -18.30 -3.12 -6.36
C ARG A 86 -19.56 -2.24 -6.26
N ALA A 87 -19.64 -1.22 -7.11
CA ALA A 87 -20.74 -0.27 -7.15
C ALA A 87 -21.03 0.16 -8.61
N GLY A 88 -22.22 0.72 -8.83
CA GLY A 88 -22.65 1.27 -10.13
C GLY A 88 -22.88 2.78 -10.08
N GLY A 89 -23.04 3.38 -11.26
CA GLY A 89 -23.43 4.79 -11.42
C GLY A 89 -22.58 5.76 -10.59
N TRP A 90 -23.24 6.67 -9.86
CA TRP A 90 -22.55 7.71 -9.10
C TRP A 90 -21.76 7.21 -7.89
N GLN A 91 -22.08 6.05 -7.32
CA GLN A 91 -21.30 5.49 -6.21
C GLN A 91 -19.89 5.10 -6.70
N LYS A 92 -19.82 4.39 -7.83
CA LYS A 92 -18.56 4.08 -8.50
C LYS A 92 -17.81 5.35 -8.92
N ALA A 93 -18.51 6.30 -9.55
CA ALA A 93 -17.89 7.54 -10.01
C ALA A 93 -17.24 8.36 -8.87
N ARG A 94 -17.86 8.42 -7.67
CA ARG A 94 -17.26 9.10 -6.51
C ARG A 94 -16.02 8.37 -5.99
N GLN A 95 -16.02 7.04 -5.96
CA GLN A 95 -14.87 6.25 -5.52
C GLN A 95 -13.69 6.39 -6.51
N GLU A 96 -13.96 6.33 -7.81
CA GLU A 96 -12.95 6.56 -8.87
C GLU A 96 -12.39 7.98 -8.82
N LEU A 97 -13.26 8.98 -8.63
CA LEU A 97 -12.83 10.38 -8.51
C LEU A 97 -11.91 10.58 -7.30
N GLN A 98 -12.19 9.92 -6.18
CA GLN A 98 -11.34 10.03 -5.00
C GLN A 98 -9.92 9.49 -5.28
N MET A 99 -9.80 8.32 -5.91
CA MET A 99 -8.49 7.78 -6.31
C MET A 99 -7.76 8.73 -7.26
N ARG A 100 -8.45 9.28 -8.26
CA ARG A 100 -7.85 10.23 -9.20
C ARG A 100 -7.42 11.54 -8.55
N ARG A 101 -8.10 11.97 -7.47
CA ARG A 101 -7.68 13.15 -6.71
C ARG A 101 -6.41 12.91 -5.91
N TRP A 102 -6.28 11.70 -5.35
CA TRP A 102 -5.09 11.31 -4.61
C TRP A 102 -3.89 11.05 -5.53
N PHE A 103 -4.09 10.31 -6.62
CA PHE A 103 -2.98 9.74 -7.40
C PHE A 103 -2.91 10.23 -8.86
N GLY A 104 -3.93 10.94 -9.35
CA GLY A 104 -4.05 11.30 -10.77
C GLY A 104 -4.68 10.22 -11.65
N HIS A 105 -4.67 8.96 -11.19
CA HIS A 105 -5.28 7.79 -11.84
C HIS A 105 -6.01 6.91 -10.81
N VAL A 106 -6.59 5.81 -11.30
CA VAL A 106 -7.07 4.72 -10.44
C VAL A 106 -5.98 3.65 -10.47
N PRO A 107 -5.29 3.34 -9.37
CA PRO A 107 -4.23 2.35 -9.37
C PRO A 107 -4.80 0.92 -9.45
N GLU A 108 -3.96 -0.04 -9.86
CA GLU A 108 -4.39 -1.45 -9.88
C GLU A 108 -4.40 -2.05 -8.48
N TYR A 109 -3.38 -1.72 -7.67
CA TYR A 109 -3.27 -2.10 -6.27
C TYR A 109 -3.17 -0.87 -5.36
N LEU A 110 -3.68 -1.00 -4.14
CA LEU A 110 -3.59 0.02 -3.11
C LEU A 110 -3.10 -0.64 -1.82
N ILE A 111 -1.99 -0.13 -1.29
CA ILE A 111 -1.49 -0.47 0.04
C ILE A 111 -1.93 0.64 0.98
N THR A 112 -2.51 0.29 2.12
CA THR A 112 -2.88 1.26 3.17
C THR A 112 -2.24 0.82 4.48
N LEU A 113 -1.55 1.74 5.15
CA LEU A 113 -0.81 1.48 6.38
C LEU A 113 -1.37 2.33 7.54
N ASP A 114 -1.49 1.72 8.72
CA ASP A 114 -1.85 2.42 9.96
C ASP A 114 -0.74 3.40 10.36
N ALA A 115 -1.07 4.70 10.32
CA ALA A 115 -0.15 5.78 10.67
C ALA A 115 0.27 5.74 12.14
N GLN A 116 -0.63 5.47 13.09
CA GLN A 116 -0.27 5.46 14.51
C GLN A 116 0.74 4.35 14.78
N HIS A 117 0.44 3.14 14.28
CA HIS A 117 1.35 2.03 14.44
C HIS A 117 2.70 2.29 13.76
N CYS A 118 2.70 2.82 12.53
CA CYS A 118 3.92 3.07 11.79
C CYS A 118 4.78 4.21 12.40
N ALA A 119 4.17 5.15 13.11
CA ALA A 119 4.91 6.17 13.87
C ALA A 119 5.69 5.56 15.05
N ASP A 120 5.10 4.58 15.73
CA ASP A 120 5.61 4.04 16.99
C ASP A 120 6.47 2.77 16.83
N CYS A 121 6.27 2.00 15.76
CA CYS A 121 6.96 0.74 15.57
C CYS A 121 8.46 0.92 15.27
N THR A 122 9.23 -0.15 15.47
CA THR A 122 10.64 -0.17 15.09
C THR A 122 10.80 -0.25 13.57
N ASP A 123 11.98 0.12 13.06
CA ASP A 123 12.29 0.02 11.63
C ASP A 123 12.12 -1.43 11.11
N MET A 124 12.44 -2.42 11.94
CA MET A 124 12.28 -3.84 11.60
C MET A 124 10.80 -4.23 11.46
N GLU A 125 9.95 -3.80 12.38
CA GLU A 125 8.51 -4.06 12.32
C GLU A 125 7.87 -3.35 11.12
N PHE A 126 8.29 -2.12 10.83
CA PHE A 126 7.84 -1.38 9.65
C PHE A 126 8.22 -2.10 8.35
N CYS A 127 9.48 -2.51 8.22
CA CYS A 127 9.93 -3.28 7.04
C CYS A 127 9.12 -4.57 6.89
N ALA A 128 8.93 -5.33 7.97
CA ALA A 128 8.18 -6.59 7.94
C ALA A 128 6.70 -6.37 7.55
N LEU A 129 6.06 -5.31 8.05
CA LEU A 129 4.70 -4.95 7.68
C LEU A 129 4.60 -4.60 6.19
N VAL A 130 5.49 -3.75 5.69
CA VAL A 130 5.46 -3.32 4.29
C VAL A 130 5.74 -4.50 3.36
N GLU A 131 6.75 -5.32 3.65
CA GLU A 131 7.07 -6.51 2.87
C GLU A 131 5.89 -7.50 2.87
N HIS A 132 5.23 -7.71 4.02
CA HIS A 132 4.01 -8.50 4.11
C HIS A 132 2.91 -7.99 3.15
N GLU A 133 2.68 -6.68 3.13
CA GLU A 133 1.66 -6.11 2.23
C GLU A 133 2.05 -6.23 0.75
N LEU A 134 3.34 -6.11 0.40
CA LEU A 134 3.83 -6.32 -0.96
C LEU A 134 3.59 -7.74 -1.47
N TYR A 135 3.69 -8.75 -0.60
CA TYR A 135 3.39 -10.14 -0.97
C TYR A 135 1.93 -10.37 -1.41
N HIS A 136 0.99 -9.49 -1.02
CA HIS A 136 -0.39 -9.56 -1.50
C HIS A 136 -0.59 -8.97 -2.91
N ILE A 137 0.42 -8.30 -3.48
CA ILE A 137 0.39 -7.90 -4.89
C ILE A 137 0.57 -9.15 -5.74
N GLY A 138 -0.58 -9.73 -6.09
CA GLY A 138 -0.68 -11.03 -6.72
C GLY A 138 0.12 -11.14 -8.02
N VAL A 139 0.86 -12.23 -8.13
CA VAL A 139 1.47 -12.68 -9.37
C VAL A 139 0.41 -13.39 -10.21
N LYS A 140 0.12 -12.91 -11.42
CA LYS A 140 -0.58 -13.76 -12.39
C LYS A 140 0.34 -14.94 -12.69
N ARG A 141 -0.13 -16.17 -12.52
CA ARG A 141 0.61 -17.38 -12.87
C ARG A 141 -0.12 -18.12 -13.99
N ASP A 142 0.62 -18.75 -14.88
CA ASP A 142 0.05 -19.61 -15.93
C ASP A 142 -0.39 -20.98 -15.37
N GLU A 143 -0.92 -21.84 -16.23
CA GLU A 143 -1.38 -23.19 -15.86
C GLU A 143 -0.25 -24.09 -15.33
N ASP A 144 1.00 -23.78 -15.68
CA ASP A 144 2.21 -24.48 -15.24
C ASP A 144 2.80 -23.88 -13.95
N GLY A 145 2.19 -22.83 -13.40
CA GLY A 145 2.61 -22.14 -12.18
C GLY A 145 3.74 -21.13 -12.38
N ASN A 146 4.17 -20.89 -13.62
CA ASN A 146 5.16 -19.87 -13.95
C ASN A 146 4.54 -18.49 -13.79
N MET A 147 5.35 -17.54 -13.33
CA MET A 147 4.98 -16.14 -13.26
C MET A 147 4.70 -15.61 -14.67
N LEU A 148 3.45 -15.23 -14.93
CA LEU A 148 3.08 -14.44 -16.09
C LEU A 148 3.63 -13.04 -15.88
N MET A 149 4.85 -12.82 -16.36
CA MET A 149 5.39 -11.50 -16.56
C MET A 149 4.43 -10.74 -17.47
N SER A 150 3.67 -9.80 -16.92
CA SER A 150 2.87 -8.93 -17.77
C SER A 150 3.83 -8.07 -18.56
N ARG A 151 3.79 -8.20 -19.88
CA ARG A 151 4.38 -7.24 -20.80
C ARG A 151 3.51 -5.98 -20.90
#